data_AF-A0A7Y2GGQ7-F1
#
_entry.id   AF-A0A7Y2GGQ7-F1
#
_cell.length_a   1.000
_cell.length_b   1.000
_cell.length_c   1.000
_cell.angle_alpha   90.00
_cell.angle_beta   90.00
_cell.angle_gamma   90.00
#
_symmetry.space_group_name_H-M   'P 1'
#
loop_
_entity.id
_entity.type
_entity.pdbx_description
1 polymer ?
#
loop_
_entity_poly.entity_id
_entity_poly.type
_entity_poly.pdbx_seq_one_letter_code
_entity_poly.pdbx_strand_id
1 'polypeptide(L)'
;MRSPVAYKLSSASIAKLKSADVPTAVVGKTKTIRDRDFFGKTSFETTLKATLGEEEFEKHGAAFLTSADQVPPQLTASVAPLMRSIVPLIFLLFILPGIAYGYAAKTVSSHRDIIKGMSKSMSSMGYYIVLAFFASLFIAAFAQSNIGALLAIKGANFLREMQLPGQVTIIGIIFLTCLVNLVVGSASAKWALLAPIFVPMLMQLGISPEVSQAGYRIGDSATNIITPLMPYFPLVVVYAARYVKGTGIGTIVSLMLPYSVVFLITWIAFLLVFWAFGLPLGIDAPYSYP
;
A
#
# COMPACT_ATOMS: atom_id res chain seq x y z
N MET A 1 19.31 14.44 -5.93
CA MET A 1 19.01 13.01 -6.20
C MET A 1 18.62 12.23 -4.96
N ARG A 2 19.27 12.45 -3.81
CA ARG A 2 18.94 11.79 -2.54
C ARG A 2 17.70 12.39 -1.88
N SER A 3 17.09 11.66 -0.95
CA SER A 3 16.06 12.18 -0.04
C SER A 3 16.58 13.33 0.82
N PRO A 4 15.69 14.16 1.40
CA PRO A 4 16.05 14.98 2.54
C PRO A 4 16.56 14.11 3.70
N VAL A 5 17.26 14.72 4.67
CA VAL A 5 17.57 14.08 5.95
C VAL A 5 16.26 13.64 6.59
N ALA A 6 16.19 12.37 6.99
CA ALA A 6 15.06 11.84 7.72
C ALA A 6 15.33 11.88 9.23
N TYR A 7 14.27 12.02 10.01
CA TYR A 7 14.31 11.97 11.46
C TYR A 7 13.51 10.77 11.91
N LYS A 8 14.05 10.04 12.88
CA LYS A 8 13.47 8.78 13.38
C LYS A 8 13.59 8.72 14.89
N LEU A 9 12.54 8.27 15.56
CA LEU A 9 12.59 7.89 16.97
C LEU A 9 12.92 6.40 17.07
N SER A 10 14.22 6.09 17.11
CA SER A 10 14.68 4.71 17.31
C SER A 10 14.71 4.35 18.80
N SER A 11 14.97 3.08 19.12
CA SER A 11 15.23 2.65 20.50
C SER A 11 16.35 3.45 21.18
N ALA A 12 17.38 3.86 20.43
CA ALA A 12 18.47 4.70 20.93
C ALA A 12 18.01 6.14 21.21
N SER A 13 17.18 6.72 20.33
CA SER A 13 16.55 8.03 20.58
C SER A 13 15.69 8.00 21.83
N ILE A 14 14.93 6.92 22.04
CA ILE A 14 14.11 6.75 23.24
C ILE A 14 14.97 6.64 24.51
N ALA A 15 16.12 5.97 24.45
CA ALA A 15 17.05 5.92 25.58
C ALA A 15 17.60 7.31 25.93
N LYS A 16 17.97 8.12 24.92
CA LYS A 16 18.41 9.52 25.10
C LYS A 16 17.34 10.38 25.76
N LEU A 17 16.07 10.18 25.40
CA LEU A 17 14.94 10.90 26.00
C LEU A 17 14.73 10.56 27.47
N LYS A 18 14.91 9.28 27.83
CA LYS A 18 14.84 8.85 29.24
C LYS A 18 15.99 9.45 30.07
N SER A 19 17.19 9.58 29.48
CA SER A 19 18.31 10.25 30.15
C SER A 19 18.18 11.78 30.21
N ALA A 20 17.26 12.37 29.45
CA ALA A 20 16.97 13.80 29.43
C ALA A 20 15.75 14.17 30.28
N ASP A 21 15.38 13.32 31.26
CA ASP A 21 14.26 13.49 32.18
C ASP A 21 12.88 13.70 31.53
N VAL A 22 12.71 13.26 30.28
CA VAL A 22 11.38 13.29 29.64
C VAL A 22 10.49 12.22 30.28
N PRO A 23 9.29 12.59 30.80
CA PRO A 23 8.44 11.64 31.50
C PRO A 23 8.09 10.42 30.63
N THR A 24 8.10 9.24 31.24
CA THR A 24 7.82 7.96 30.55
C THR A 24 6.43 7.93 29.92
N ALA A 25 5.45 8.63 30.51
CA ALA A 25 4.11 8.82 29.95
C ALA A 25 4.14 9.58 28.62
N VAL A 26 4.93 10.66 28.53
CA VAL A 26 5.09 11.48 27.33
C VAL A 26 5.82 10.71 26.24
N VAL A 27 6.90 10.00 26.60
CA VAL A 27 7.60 9.07 25.71
C VAL A 27 6.66 7.95 25.22
N GLY A 28 5.72 7.51 26.06
CA GLY A 28 4.72 6.51 25.73
C GLY A 28 3.74 6.93 24.62
N LYS A 29 3.38 8.22 24.55
CA LYS A 29 2.49 8.77 23.50
C LYS A 29 3.06 8.57 22.09
N THR A 30 4.39 8.55 21.95
CA THR A 30 5.06 8.43 20.64
C THR A 30 5.10 7.02 20.05
N LYS A 31 4.55 5.98 20.71
CA LYS A 31 4.64 4.58 20.25
C LYS A 31 4.24 4.38 18.79
N THR A 32 3.22 5.10 18.31
CA THR A 32 2.69 4.99 16.94
C THR A 32 3.59 5.60 15.86
N ILE A 33 4.54 6.45 16.25
CA ILE A 33 5.47 7.14 15.34
C ILE A 33 6.91 6.64 15.48
N ARG A 34 7.15 5.64 16.34
CA ARG A 34 8.47 5.02 16.51
C ARG A 34 8.86 4.26 15.25
N ASP A 35 10.17 4.22 15.04
CA ASP A 35 10.82 3.53 13.95
C ASP A 35 10.37 3.90 12.52
N ARG A 36 9.63 5.00 12.38
CA ARG A 36 9.21 5.56 11.10
C ARG A 36 10.15 6.68 10.66
N ASP A 37 10.50 6.68 9.37
CA ASP A 37 11.30 7.74 8.76
C ASP A 37 10.42 8.96 8.42
N PHE A 38 10.76 10.11 8.99
CA PHE A 38 10.14 11.39 8.67
C PHE A 38 11.11 12.26 7.87
N PHE A 39 10.89 12.34 6.57
CA PHE A 39 11.77 13.07 5.66
C PHE A 39 11.58 14.59 5.81
N GLY A 40 12.60 15.27 6.34
CA GLY A 40 12.61 16.69 6.63
C GLY A 40 12.17 17.02 8.05
N LYS A 41 12.83 18.02 8.65
CA LYS A 41 12.62 18.43 10.04
C LYS A 41 11.17 18.86 10.30
N THR A 42 10.60 19.66 9.40
CA THR A 42 9.21 20.15 9.52
C THR A 42 8.20 19.00 9.55
N SER A 43 8.36 17.98 8.70
CA SER A 43 7.43 16.84 8.69
C SER A 43 7.47 16.05 10.00
N PHE A 44 8.67 15.87 10.55
CA PHE A 44 8.85 15.24 11.86
C PHE A 44 8.23 16.08 12.97
N GLU A 45 8.52 17.39 12.99
CA GLU A 45 8.03 18.33 13.99
C GLU A 45 6.51 18.44 14.02
N THR A 46 5.87 18.59 12.86
CA THR A 46 4.41 18.63 12.75
C THR A 46 3.77 17.34 13.26
N THR A 47 4.32 16.17 12.91
CA THR A 47 3.77 14.89 13.35
C THR A 47 3.98 14.68 14.86
N LEU A 48 5.15 15.07 15.36
CA LEU A 48 5.48 15.00 16.77
C LEU A 48 4.54 15.90 17.60
N LYS A 49 4.32 17.15 17.17
CA LYS A 49 3.37 18.08 17.81
C LYS A 49 1.96 17.51 17.85
N ALA A 50 1.48 16.93 16.73
CA ALA A 50 0.18 16.28 16.67
C ALA A 50 0.07 15.06 17.60
N THR A 51 1.17 14.33 17.82
CA THR A 51 1.19 13.12 18.65
C THR A 51 1.27 13.43 20.15
N LEU A 52 2.01 14.47 20.53
CA LEU A 52 2.20 14.86 21.94
C LEU A 52 1.07 15.75 22.47
N GLY A 53 0.46 16.55 21.59
CA GLY A 53 -0.38 17.69 21.97
C GLY A 53 0.45 18.95 22.18
N GLU A 54 -0.18 20.13 22.06
CA GLU A 54 0.56 21.41 22.07
C GLU A 54 1.34 21.63 23.38
N GLU A 55 0.71 21.41 24.53
CA GLU A 55 1.31 21.65 25.85
C GLU A 55 2.56 20.79 26.09
N GLU A 56 2.50 19.52 25.73
CA GLU A 56 3.58 18.55 25.92
C GLU A 56 4.71 18.77 24.90
N PHE A 57 4.34 19.21 23.70
CA PHE A 57 5.31 19.58 22.68
C PHE A 57 6.09 20.85 23.07
N GLU A 58 5.44 21.85 23.69
CA GLU A 58 6.15 23.03 24.20
C GLU A 58 7.13 22.67 25.32
N LYS A 59 6.73 21.79 26.25
CA LYS A 59 7.57 21.38 27.39
C LYS A 59 8.71 20.44 27.00
N HIS A 60 8.47 19.49 26.09
CA HIS A 60 9.41 18.40 25.82
C HIS A 60 9.84 18.27 24.35
N GLY A 61 9.20 18.99 23.42
CA GLY A 61 9.46 18.86 21.97
C GLY A 61 10.90 19.12 21.59
N ALA A 62 11.57 20.07 22.23
CA ALA A 62 13.00 20.33 22.00
C ALA A 62 13.88 19.10 22.30
N ALA A 63 13.59 18.36 23.38
CA ALA A 63 14.32 17.14 23.73
C ALA A 63 14.10 16.02 22.70
N PHE A 64 12.88 15.91 22.15
CA PHE A 64 12.58 14.98 21.06
C PHE A 64 13.31 15.34 19.76
N LEU A 65 13.36 16.61 19.40
CA LEU A 65 14.04 17.07 18.19
C LEU A 65 15.55 16.87 18.25
N THR A 66 16.17 17.01 19.42
CA THR A 66 17.61 16.78 19.62
C THR A 66 17.96 15.30 19.77
N SER A 67 17.06 14.51 20.37
CA SER A 67 17.28 13.07 20.60
C SER A 67 16.95 12.20 19.39
N ALA A 68 16.15 12.71 18.44
CA ALA A 68 15.80 12.00 17.22
C ALA A 68 17.05 11.67 16.39
N ASP A 69 17.12 10.44 15.91
CA ASP A 69 18.22 10.03 15.06
C ASP A 69 18.04 10.62 13.66
N GLN A 70 19.13 11.18 13.14
CA GLN A 70 19.19 11.69 11.78
C GLN A 70 19.59 10.55 10.85
N VAL A 71 18.66 10.16 10.00
CA VAL A 71 18.92 9.20 8.93
C VAL A 71 19.47 9.96 7.73
N PRO A 72 20.69 9.64 7.28
CA PRO A 72 21.34 10.36 6.20
C PRO A 72 20.55 10.23 4.88
N PRO A 73 20.66 11.21 3.98
CA PRO A 73 20.05 11.20 2.65
C PRO A 73 20.29 9.90 1.87
N GLN A 74 19.21 9.19 1.51
CA GLN A 74 19.25 7.93 0.78
C GLN A 74 18.84 8.11 -0.68
N LEU A 75 19.39 7.28 -1.57
CA LEU A 75 19.04 7.27 -2.99
C LEU A 75 17.76 6.46 -3.27
N THR A 76 17.51 5.41 -2.49
CA THR A 76 16.43 4.44 -2.70
C THR A 76 15.16 4.75 -1.91
N ALA A 77 15.17 5.82 -1.09
CA ALA A 77 13.98 6.27 -0.39
C ALA A 77 12.90 6.74 -1.37
N SER A 78 11.64 6.39 -1.13
CA SER A 78 10.50 6.70 -2.02
C SER A 78 10.30 8.20 -2.28
N VAL A 79 10.73 9.05 -1.34
CA VAL A 79 10.67 10.52 -1.49
C VAL A 79 11.85 11.11 -2.25
N ALA A 80 12.91 10.32 -2.49
CA ALA A 80 14.10 10.80 -3.17
C ALA A 80 13.75 11.22 -4.61
N PRO A 81 14.23 12.38 -5.10
CA PRO A 81 13.99 12.81 -6.47
C PRO A 81 14.36 11.74 -7.51
N LEU A 82 15.44 10.97 -7.25
CA LEU A 82 15.82 9.85 -8.12
C LEU A 82 14.70 8.81 -8.26
N MET A 83 14.11 8.37 -7.14
CA MET A 83 13.04 7.38 -7.13
C MET A 83 11.74 7.95 -7.72
N ARG A 84 11.45 9.23 -7.48
CA ARG A 84 10.30 9.91 -8.13
C ARG A 84 10.46 10.01 -9.65
N SER A 85 11.70 10.09 -10.14
CA SER A 85 12.03 10.14 -11.56
C SER A 85 12.34 8.76 -12.17
N ILE A 86 12.11 7.66 -11.45
CA ILE A 86 12.50 6.32 -11.93
C ILE A 86 11.80 5.93 -13.24
N VAL A 87 10.53 6.30 -13.41
CA VAL A 87 9.76 6.00 -14.64
C VAL A 87 10.36 6.72 -15.86
N PRO A 88 10.59 8.06 -15.83
CA PRO A 88 11.35 8.74 -16.89
C PRO A 88 12.75 8.17 -17.14
N LEU A 89 13.47 7.76 -16.10
CA LEU A 89 14.81 7.18 -16.25
C LEU A 89 14.77 5.82 -16.94
N ILE A 90 13.79 4.97 -16.60
CA ILE A 90 13.54 3.70 -17.30
C ILE A 90 13.19 3.96 -18.77
N PHE A 91 12.37 4.97 -19.05
CA PHE A 91 12.07 5.39 -20.41
C PHE A 91 13.36 5.76 -21.18
N LEU A 92 14.24 6.57 -20.59
CA LEU A 92 15.53 6.92 -21.20
C LEU A 92 16.43 5.69 -21.40
N LEU A 93 16.48 4.81 -20.41
CA LEU A 93 17.24 3.56 -20.44
C LEU A 93 16.80 2.64 -21.58
N PHE A 94 15.52 2.64 -21.95
CA PHE A 94 15.03 1.82 -23.07
C PHE A 94 15.09 2.55 -24.42
N ILE A 95 14.78 3.85 -24.46
CA ILE A 95 14.73 4.57 -25.72
C ILE A 95 16.12 4.82 -26.30
N LEU A 96 17.14 5.14 -25.48
CA LEU A 96 18.48 5.45 -25.99
C LEU A 96 19.14 4.24 -26.68
N PRO A 97 19.22 3.04 -26.04
CA PRO A 97 19.72 1.85 -26.73
C PRO A 97 18.82 1.41 -27.88
N GLY A 98 17.49 1.58 -27.75
CA GLY A 98 16.55 1.27 -28.83
C GLY A 98 16.78 2.10 -30.09
N ILE A 99 17.09 3.40 -29.93
CA ILE A 99 17.46 4.30 -31.03
C ILE A 99 18.81 3.89 -31.62
N ALA A 100 19.83 3.69 -30.78
CA ALA A 100 21.17 3.29 -31.24
C ALA A 100 21.13 1.98 -32.04
N TYR A 101 20.40 0.98 -31.52
CA TYR A 101 20.18 -0.29 -32.19
C TYR A 101 19.39 -0.10 -33.50
N GLY A 102 18.33 0.71 -33.49
CA GLY A 102 17.52 0.97 -34.68
C GLY A 102 18.32 1.55 -35.86
N TYR A 103 19.23 2.48 -35.57
CA TYR A 103 20.17 3.01 -36.57
C TYR A 103 21.21 1.98 -37.00
N ALA A 104 21.84 1.26 -36.06
CA ALA A 104 22.85 0.25 -36.37
C ALA A 104 22.29 -0.92 -37.21
N ALA A 105 21.08 -1.36 -36.91
CA ALA A 105 20.36 -2.41 -37.64
C ALA A 105 19.69 -1.90 -38.93
N LYS A 106 19.80 -0.59 -39.24
CA LYS A 106 19.16 0.07 -40.39
C LYS A 106 17.63 -0.11 -40.45
N THR A 107 16.99 -0.35 -39.31
CA THR A 107 15.52 -0.44 -39.18
C THR A 107 14.87 0.93 -38.96
N VAL A 108 15.66 1.91 -38.53
CA VAL A 108 15.29 3.32 -38.35
C VAL A 108 16.28 4.15 -39.15
N SER A 109 15.78 4.98 -40.07
CA SER A 109 16.61 5.81 -40.96
C SER A 109 16.68 7.28 -40.52
N SER A 110 15.69 7.76 -39.77
CA SER A 110 15.64 9.14 -39.32
C SER A 110 14.90 9.29 -37.99
N HIS A 111 15.03 10.48 -37.37
CA HIS A 111 14.25 10.83 -36.18
C HIS A 111 12.74 10.70 -36.41
N ARG A 112 12.25 10.87 -37.65
CA ARG A 112 10.83 10.72 -37.99
C ARG A 112 10.34 9.29 -37.81
N ASP A 113 11.19 8.29 -38.08
CA ASP A 113 10.85 6.88 -37.88
C ASP A 113 10.71 6.54 -36.40
N ILE A 114 11.55 7.16 -35.55
CA ILE A 114 11.46 7.07 -34.08
C ILE A 114 10.12 7.64 -33.62
N ILE A 115 9.78 8.86 -34.04
CA ILE A 115 8.51 9.51 -33.69
C ILE A 115 7.33 8.66 -34.18
N LYS A 116 7.39 8.12 -35.41
CA LYS A 116 6.35 7.24 -35.95
C LYS A 116 6.17 5.97 -35.09
N GLY A 117 7.26 5.37 -34.60
CA GLY A 117 7.22 4.24 -33.68
C GLY A 117 6.57 4.60 -32.33
N MET A 118 6.91 5.76 -31.77
CA MET A 118 6.30 6.27 -30.55
C MET A 118 4.80 6.56 -30.74
N SER A 119 4.42 7.22 -31.84
CA SER A 119 3.02 7.50 -32.18
C SER A 119 2.22 6.22 -32.38
N LYS A 120 2.77 5.21 -33.07
CA LYS A 120 2.12 3.90 -33.23
C LYS A 120 1.89 3.21 -31.88
N SER A 121 2.86 3.31 -30.97
CA SER A 121 2.74 2.79 -29.61
C SER A 121 1.62 3.51 -28.82
N MET A 122 1.56 4.84 -28.90
CA MET A 122 0.51 5.63 -28.25
C MET A 122 -0.87 5.40 -28.86
N SER A 123 -0.98 5.19 -30.17
CA SER A 123 -2.25 4.84 -30.83
C SER A 123 -2.82 3.54 -30.27
N SER A 124 -1.97 2.54 -29.97
CA SER A 124 -2.41 1.29 -29.33
C SER A 124 -2.93 1.47 -27.90
N MET A 125 -2.59 2.59 -27.26
CA MET A 125 -3.06 2.96 -25.92
C MET A 125 -4.38 3.74 -25.93
N GLY A 126 -5.02 3.98 -27.08
CA GLY A 126 -6.28 4.73 -27.15
C GLY A 126 -7.39 4.12 -26.27
N TYR A 127 -7.56 2.80 -26.32
CA TYR A 127 -8.49 2.08 -25.44
C TYR A 127 -8.13 2.23 -23.96
N TYR A 128 -6.84 2.14 -23.63
CA TYR A 128 -6.34 2.34 -22.26
C TYR A 128 -6.71 3.73 -21.72
N ILE A 129 -6.51 4.78 -22.52
CA ILE A 129 -6.76 6.17 -22.08
C ILE A 129 -8.25 6.38 -21.80
N VAL A 130 -9.13 5.92 -22.69
CA VAL A 130 -10.58 6.04 -22.51
C VAL A 130 -11.03 5.28 -21.26
N LEU A 131 -10.55 4.05 -21.07
CA LEU A 131 -10.89 3.25 -19.89
C LEU A 131 -10.38 3.89 -18.59
N ALA A 132 -9.10 4.30 -18.57
CA ALA A 132 -8.48 4.92 -17.41
C ALA A 132 -9.18 6.24 -17.02
N PHE A 133 -9.67 7.00 -18.00
CA PHE A 133 -10.44 8.21 -17.76
C PHE A 133 -11.72 7.92 -16.95
N PHE A 134 -12.59 7.04 -17.45
CA PHE A 134 -13.83 6.70 -16.74
C PHE A 134 -13.57 5.98 -15.41
N ALA A 135 -12.58 5.10 -15.35
CA ALA A 135 -12.17 4.46 -14.11
C ALA A 135 -11.71 5.49 -13.06
N SER A 136 -10.93 6.51 -13.46
CA SER A 136 -10.49 7.57 -12.55
C SER A 136 -11.65 8.41 -12.01
N LEU A 137 -12.65 8.72 -12.83
CA LEU A 137 -13.86 9.44 -12.42
C LEU A 137 -14.68 8.62 -11.43
N PHE A 138 -14.87 7.33 -11.71
CA PHE A 138 -15.54 6.42 -10.79
C PHE A 138 -14.79 6.34 -9.45
N ILE A 139 -13.46 6.15 -9.48
CA ILE A 139 -12.63 6.08 -8.28
C ILE A 139 -12.73 7.38 -7.48
N ALA A 140 -12.72 8.54 -8.13
CA ALA A 140 -12.86 9.83 -7.47
C ALA A 140 -14.24 10.01 -6.81
N ALA A 141 -15.33 9.73 -7.53
CA ALA A 141 -16.69 9.82 -7.01
C ALA A 141 -16.92 8.81 -5.86
N PHE A 142 -16.43 7.58 -6.02
CA PHE A 142 -16.52 6.55 -4.99
C PHE A 142 -15.73 6.93 -3.73
N ALA A 143 -14.51 7.45 -3.88
CA ALA A 143 -13.71 7.93 -2.76
C ALA A 143 -14.41 9.06 -2.00
N GLN A 144 -15.03 10.01 -2.71
CA GLN A 144 -15.80 11.10 -2.09
C GLN A 144 -17.08 10.62 -1.39
N SER A 145 -17.70 9.54 -1.88
CA SER A 145 -18.95 9.01 -1.32
C SER A 145 -18.81 8.38 0.07
N ASN A 146 -17.59 8.02 0.48
CA ASN A 146 -17.32 7.24 1.70
C ASN A 146 -18.03 5.88 1.78
N ILE A 147 -18.58 5.35 0.67
CA ILE A 147 -19.27 4.06 0.66
C ILE A 147 -18.35 2.91 1.08
N GLY A 148 -17.07 2.93 0.67
CA GLY A 148 -16.10 1.93 1.10
C GLY A 148 -15.87 1.93 2.61
N ALA A 149 -15.85 3.11 3.24
CA ALA A 149 -15.74 3.27 4.69
C ALA A 149 -17.01 2.76 5.39
N LEU A 150 -18.19 3.14 4.88
CA LEU A 150 -19.47 2.70 5.42
C LEU A 150 -19.64 1.18 5.36
N LEU A 151 -19.27 0.56 4.24
CA LEU A 151 -19.32 -0.90 4.06
C LEU A 151 -18.39 -1.61 5.06
N ALA A 152 -17.18 -1.09 5.26
CA ALA A 152 -16.24 -1.63 6.22
C ALA A 152 -16.77 -1.56 7.66
N ILE A 153 -17.33 -0.42 8.07
CA ILE A 153 -17.88 -0.24 9.42
C ILE A 153 -19.08 -1.18 9.64
N LYS A 154 -20.03 -1.21 8.71
CA LYS A 154 -21.20 -2.09 8.81
C LYS A 154 -20.83 -3.57 8.79
N GLY A 155 -19.91 -3.97 7.91
CA GLY A 155 -19.42 -5.34 7.83
C GLY A 155 -18.67 -5.77 9.09
N ALA A 156 -17.85 -4.90 9.66
CA ALA A 156 -17.16 -5.17 10.93
C ALA A 156 -18.14 -5.34 12.10
N ASN A 157 -19.15 -4.47 12.21
CA ASN A 157 -20.18 -4.58 13.25
C ASN A 157 -20.98 -5.87 13.11
N PHE A 158 -21.36 -6.24 11.88
CA PHE A 158 -22.04 -7.50 11.60
C PHE A 158 -21.21 -8.72 12.03
N LEU A 159 -19.90 -8.75 11.69
CA LEU A 159 -19.00 -9.83 12.12
C LEU A 159 -18.86 -9.90 13.64
N ARG A 160 -18.79 -8.75 14.32
CA ARG A 160 -18.73 -8.66 15.79
C ARG A 160 -19.98 -9.22 16.46
N GLU A 161 -21.16 -8.91 15.91
CA GLU A 161 -22.45 -9.36 16.47
C GLU A 161 -22.65 -10.87 16.36
N MET A 162 -22.04 -11.53 15.36
CA MET A 162 -22.15 -12.99 15.22
C MET A 162 -21.36 -13.78 16.28
N GLN A 163 -20.48 -13.14 17.06
CA GLN A 163 -19.68 -13.78 18.12
C GLN A 163 -18.96 -15.07 17.68
N LEU A 164 -18.46 -15.08 16.44
CA LEU A 164 -17.83 -16.26 15.85
C LEU A 164 -16.45 -16.54 16.46
N PRO A 165 -15.98 -17.80 16.44
CA PRO A 165 -14.61 -18.15 16.80
C PRO A 165 -13.59 -17.34 15.99
N GLY A 166 -12.45 -16.99 16.59
CA GLY A 166 -11.51 -16.06 15.99
C GLY A 166 -11.01 -16.45 14.58
N GLN A 167 -10.81 -17.75 14.35
CA GLN A 167 -10.41 -18.30 13.05
C GLN A 167 -11.51 -18.12 11.98
N VAL A 168 -12.78 -18.17 12.36
CA VAL A 168 -13.89 -17.94 11.44
C VAL A 168 -14.06 -16.44 11.18
N THR A 169 -13.91 -15.63 12.22
CA THR A 169 -13.96 -14.16 12.14
C THR A 169 -12.88 -13.62 11.19
N ILE A 170 -11.65 -14.14 11.23
CA ILE A 170 -10.60 -13.68 10.31
C ILE A 170 -10.91 -14.01 8.85
N ILE A 171 -11.55 -15.16 8.57
CA ILE A 171 -12.01 -15.51 7.22
C ILE A 171 -13.03 -14.48 6.74
N GLY A 172 -13.99 -14.11 7.60
CA GLY A 172 -14.97 -13.06 7.31
C GLY A 172 -14.31 -11.71 6.99
N ILE A 173 -13.25 -11.35 7.72
CA ILE A 173 -12.47 -10.12 7.46
C ILE A 173 -11.69 -10.19 6.15
N ILE A 174 -11.14 -11.35 5.80
CA ILE A 174 -10.49 -11.58 4.51
C ILE A 174 -11.50 -11.34 3.37
N PHE A 175 -12.69 -11.93 3.45
CA PHE A 175 -13.75 -11.72 2.45
C PHE A 175 -14.22 -10.27 2.38
N LEU A 176 -14.44 -9.62 3.53
CA LEU A 176 -14.80 -8.20 3.58
C LEU A 176 -13.70 -7.34 2.92
N THR A 177 -12.43 -7.66 3.18
CA THR A 177 -11.30 -6.98 2.53
C THR A 177 -11.30 -7.22 1.03
N CYS A 178 -11.56 -8.44 0.56
CA CYS A 178 -11.69 -8.76 -0.87
C CYS A 178 -12.78 -7.91 -1.54
N LEU A 179 -13.94 -7.71 -0.88
CA LEU A 179 -15.03 -6.89 -1.38
C LEU A 179 -14.64 -5.41 -1.48
N VAL A 180 -14.04 -4.86 -0.41
CA VAL A 180 -13.53 -3.48 -0.42
C VAL A 180 -12.45 -3.30 -1.48
N ASN A 181 -11.60 -4.31 -1.66
CA ASN A 181 -10.51 -4.32 -2.64
C ASN A 181 -11.00 -4.19 -4.08
N LEU A 182 -12.19 -4.73 -4.40
CA LEU A 182 -12.76 -4.57 -5.73
C LEU A 182 -13.03 -3.10 -6.08
N VAL A 183 -13.26 -2.25 -5.08
CA VAL A 183 -13.65 -0.85 -5.28
C VAL A 183 -12.54 0.14 -4.98
N VAL A 184 -11.64 -0.17 -4.04
CA VAL A 184 -10.55 0.71 -3.64
C VAL A 184 -9.21 0.09 -4.05
N GLY A 185 -8.63 0.52 -5.16
CA GLY A 185 -7.42 -0.13 -5.71
C GLY A 185 -6.14 0.04 -4.87
N SER A 186 -6.04 1.05 -4.00
CA SER A 186 -4.81 1.32 -3.24
C SER A 186 -4.75 0.53 -1.94
N ALA A 187 -3.72 -0.30 -1.77
CA ALA A 187 -3.46 -1.04 -0.53
C ALA A 187 -3.31 -0.08 0.66
N SER A 188 -2.38 0.87 0.59
CA SER A 188 -2.14 1.81 1.70
C SER A 188 -3.37 2.65 2.06
N ALA A 189 -4.19 3.05 1.07
CA ALA A 189 -5.42 3.79 1.34
C ALA A 189 -6.47 2.92 2.04
N LYS A 190 -6.65 1.67 1.61
CA LYS A 190 -7.55 0.74 2.30
C LYS A 190 -7.07 0.45 3.71
N TRP A 191 -5.80 0.13 3.91
CA TRP A 191 -5.30 -0.18 5.26
C TRP A 191 -5.45 1.01 6.20
N ALA A 192 -5.15 2.23 5.73
CA ALA A 192 -5.36 3.44 6.52
C ALA A 192 -6.83 3.64 6.94
N LEU A 193 -7.77 3.21 6.10
CA LEU A 193 -9.21 3.24 6.40
C LEU A 193 -9.66 2.10 7.32
N LEU A 194 -9.21 0.87 7.04
CA LEU A 194 -9.69 -0.34 7.68
C LEU A 194 -9.02 -0.61 9.03
N ALA A 195 -7.72 -0.33 9.17
CA ALA A 195 -6.96 -0.65 10.37
C ALA A 195 -7.53 -0.02 11.65
N PRO A 196 -7.93 1.28 11.68
CA PRO A 196 -8.52 1.89 12.87
C PRO A 196 -9.85 1.27 13.31
N ILE A 197 -10.51 0.51 12.44
CA ILE A 197 -11.80 -0.16 12.71
C ILE A 197 -11.56 -1.64 13.05
N PHE A 198 -10.86 -2.35 12.17
CA PHE A 198 -10.69 -3.80 12.27
C PHE A 198 -9.76 -4.19 13.41
N VAL A 199 -8.63 -3.49 13.57
CA VAL A 199 -7.64 -3.86 14.59
C VAL A 199 -8.23 -3.76 16.00
N PRO A 200 -8.84 -2.65 16.44
CA PRO A 200 -9.43 -2.58 17.77
C PRO A 200 -10.59 -3.55 17.98
N MET A 201 -11.40 -3.81 16.95
CA MET A 201 -12.53 -4.74 17.03
C MET A 201 -12.06 -6.19 17.18
N LEU A 202 -11.07 -6.62 16.39
CA LEU A 202 -10.52 -7.97 16.46
C LEU A 202 -9.73 -8.20 17.75
N MET A 203 -9.06 -7.18 18.28
CA MET A 203 -8.42 -7.23 19.59
C MET A 203 -9.43 -7.49 20.72
N GLN A 204 -10.64 -6.92 20.67
CA GLN A 204 -11.69 -7.22 21.65
C GLN A 204 -12.19 -8.67 21.57
N LEU A 205 -12.00 -9.33 20.43
CA LEU A 205 -12.31 -10.74 20.22
C LEU A 205 -11.10 -11.64 20.52
N GLY A 206 -10.05 -11.09 21.13
CA GLY A 206 -8.82 -11.81 21.48
C GLY A 206 -7.90 -12.12 20.30
N ILE A 207 -8.07 -11.45 19.16
CA ILE A 207 -7.24 -11.63 17.96
C ILE A 207 -6.20 -10.50 17.87
N SER A 208 -4.95 -10.85 17.59
CA SER A 208 -3.86 -9.87 17.53
C SER A 208 -3.94 -8.91 16.32
N PRO A 209 -3.34 -7.71 16.44
CA PRO A 209 -3.14 -6.80 15.31
C PRO A 209 -2.40 -7.44 14.13
N GLU A 210 -1.47 -8.35 14.41
CA GLU A 210 -0.64 -9.03 13.41
C GLU A 210 -1.48 -9.98 12.56
N VAL A 211 -2.37 -10.76 13.18
CA VAL A 211 -3.35 -11.59 12.47
C VAL A 211 -4.29 -10.73 11.66
N SER A 212 -4.75 -9.62 12.23
CA SER A 212 -5.63 -8.65 11.54
C SER A 212 -4.96 -8.10 10.28
N GLN A 213 -3.68 -7.74 10.36
CA GLN A 213 -2.90 -7.28 9.22
C GLN A 213 -2.65 -8.40 8.20
N ALA A 214 -2.36 -9.63 8.66
CA ALA A 214 -2.18 -10.77 7.78
C ALA A 214 -3.45 -11.07 6.97
N GLY A 215 -4.62 -11.11 7.62
CA GLY A 215 -5.91 -11.28 6.96
C GLY A 215 -6.19 -10.16 5.94
N TYR A 216 -5.93 -8.90 6.31
CA TYR A 216 -6.04 -7.79 5.37
C TYR A 216 -5.12 -7.97 4.14
N ARG A 217 -3.86 -8.35 4.32
CA ARG A 217 -2.92 -8.53 3.19
C ARG A 217 -3.33 -9.67 2.26
N ILE A 218 -3.88 -10.76 2.81
CA ILE A 218 -4.46 -11.85 2.02
C ILE A 218 -5.60 -11.31 1.17
N GLY A 219 -6.58 -10.63 1.79
CA GLY A 219 -7.75 -10.13 1.09
C GLY A 219 -7.44 -9.06 0.03
N ASP A 220 -6.52 -8.14 0.34
CA ASP A 220 -6.03 -7.10 -0.58
C ASP A 220 -5.36 -7.71 -1.81
N SER A 221 -4.53 -8.74 -1.63
CA SER A 221 -3.81 -9.35 -2.74
C SER A 221 -4.69 -10.21 -3.67
N ALA A 222 -5.61 -10.99 -3.09
CA ALA A 222 -6.33 -12.03 -3.83
C ALA A 222 -7.20 -11.47 -4.97
N THR A 223 -7.91 -10.37 -4.76
CA THR A 223 -8.85 -9.83 -5.75
C THR A 223 -8.29 -8.73 -6.65
N ASN A 224 -7.00 -8.37 -6.51
CA ASN A 224 -6.37 -7.33 -7.34
C ASN A 224 -6.41 -7.65 -8.84
N ILE A 225 -6.31 -8.93 -9.19
CA ILE A 225 -6.27 -9.38 -10.59
C ILE A 225 -7.64 -9.41 -11.28
N ILE A 226 -8.72 -9.23 -10.52
CA ILE A 226 -10.10 -9.22 -11.06
C ILE A 226 -10.79 -7.85 -10.94
N THR A 227 -10.14 -6.84 -10.36
CA THR A 227 -10.72 -5.49 -10.31
C THR A 227 -10.30 -4.64 -11.52
N PRO A 228 -11.27 -4.15 -12.32
CA PRO A 228 -10.98 -3.22 -13.41
C PRO A 228 -10.58 -1.83 -12.92
N LEU A 229 -10.74 -1.56 -11.62
CA LEU A 229 -10.42 -0.28 -10.98
C LEU A 229 -8.97 -0.22 -10.50
N MET A 230 -8.20 -1.31 -10.62
CA MET A 230 -6.77 -1.27 -10.38
C MET A 230 -6.09 -0.41 -11.46
N PRO A 231 -5.21 0.55 -11.11
CA PRO A 231 -4.58 1.48 -12.07
C PRO A 231 -3.85 0.80 -13.23
N TYR A 232 -3.31 -0.40 -13.02
CA TYR A 232 -2.58 -1.15 -14.03
C TYR A 232 -3.47 -2.09 -14.88
N PHE A 233 -4.73 -2.30 -14.50
CA PHE A 233 -5.62 -3.23 -15.18
C PHE A 233 -5.80 -2.90 -16.68
N PRO A 234 -6.02 -1.63 -17.07
CA PRO A 234 -6.14 -1.28 -18.49
C PRO A 234 -4.87 -1.62 -19.30
N LEU A 235 -3.67 -1.55 -18.69
CA LEU A 235 -2.42 -1.91 -19.35
C LEU A 235 -2.34 -3.41 -19.66
N VAL A 236 -2.79 -4.24 -18.71
CA VAL A 236 -2.89 -5.69 -18.88
C VAL A 236 -3.82 -6.04 -20.04
N VAL A 237 -4.97 -5.36 -20.16
CA VAL A 237 -5.90 -5.56 -21.27
C VAL A 237 -5.23 -5.23 -22.61
N VAL A 238 -4.50 -4.12 -22.72
CA VAL A 238 -3.79 -3.77 -23.97
C VAL A 238 -2.74 -4.81 -24.34
N TYR A 239 -1.98 -5.32 -23.35
CA TYR A 239 -0.99 -6.36 -23.61
C TYR A 239 -1.62 -7.67 -24.06
N ALA A 240 -2.74 -8.08 -23.47
CA ALA A 240 -3.45 -9.27 -23.92
C ALA A 240 -4.09 -9.07 -25.29
N ALA A 241 -4.69 -7.90 -25.55
CA ALA A 241 -5.29 -7.54 -26.83
C ALA A 241 -4.27 -7.48 -27.99
N ARG A 242 -2.97 -7.31 -27.69
CA ARG A 242 -1.89 -7.40 -28.68
C ARG A 242 -1.75 -8.81 -29.27
N TYR A 243 -2.00 -9.85 -28.48
CA TYR A 243 -1.87 -11.25 -28.90
C TYR A 243 -3.22 -11.86 -29.29
N VAL A 244 -4.26 -11.59 -28.51
CA VAL A 244 -5.61 -12.12 -28.71
C VAL A 244 -6.56 -10.96 -29.01
N LYS A 245 -6.83 -10.75 -30.30
CA LYS A 245 -7.75 -9.70 -30.76
C LYS A 245 -9.15 -9.94 -30.20
N GLY A 246 -9.77 -8.89 -29.67
CA GLY A 246 -11.09 -8.96 -29.01
C GLY A 246 -11.02 -9.13 -27.49
N THR A 247 -9.83 -9.23 -26.90
CA THR A 247 -9.68 -9.21 -25.44
C THR A 247 -10.13 -7.86 -24.88
N GLY A 248 -11.14 -7.90 -24.00
CA GLY A 248 -11.61 -6.75 -23.26
C GLY A 248 -11.49 -6.95 -21.75
N ILE A 249 -12.04 -6.01 -20.98
CA ILE A 249 -12.08 -6.08 -19.51
C ILE A 249 -12.72 -7.37 -19.03
N GLY A 250 -13.92 -7.68 -19.54
CA GLY A 250 -14.66 -8.88 -19.14
C GLY A 250 -13.90 -10.17 -19.44
N THR A 251 -13.17 -10.22 -20.54
CA THR A 251 -12.31 -11.36 -20.90
C THR A 251 -11.21 -11.58 -19.86
N ILE A 252 -10.50 -10.51 -19.49
CA ILE A 252 -9.43 -10.59 -18.48
C ILE A 252 -9.99 -10.92 -17.10
N VAL A 253 -11.07 -10.26 -16.67
CA VAL A 253 -11.70 -10.55 -15.37
C VAL A 253 -12.14 -12.02 -15.32
N SER A 254 -12.81 -12.52 -16.35
CA SER A 254 -13.29 -13.91 -16.40
C SER A 254 -12.14 -14.92 -16.41
N LEU A 255 -11.06 -14.61 -17.13
CA LEU A 255 -9.85 -15.44 -17.19
C LEU A 255 -9.13 -15.48 -15.83
N MET A 256 -9.08 -14.35 -15.11
CA MET A 256 -8.37 -14.21 -13.84
C MET A 256 -9.21 -14.62 -12.62
N LEU A 257 -10.54 -14.72 -12.76
CA LEU A 257 -11.44 -15.16 -11.70
C LEU A 257 -11.05 -16.51 -11.07
N PRO A 258 -10.81 -17.60 -11.84
CA PRO A 258 -10.39 -18.86 -11.23
C PRO A 258 -9.05 -18.74 -10.50
N TYR A 259 -8.10 -17.94 -10.98
CA TYR A 259 -6.84 -17.68 -10.28
C TYR A 259 -7.08 -16.98 -8.94
N SER A 260 -7.92 -15.93 -8.93
CA SER A 260 -8.27 -15.18 -7.73
C SER A 260 -8.89 -16.09 -6.66
N VAL A 261 -9.81 -16.97 -7.06
CA VAL A 261 -10.45 -17.93 -6.16
C VAL A 261 -9.44 -18.94 -5.59
N VAL A 262 -8.58 -19.52 -6.44
CA VAL A 262 -7.56 -20.48 -5.98
C VAL A 262 -6.55 -19.82 -5.05
N PHE A 263 -6.09 -18.60 -5.38
CA PHE A 263 -5.20 -17.83 -4.52
C PHE A 263 -5.84 -17.52 -3.17
N LEU A 264 -7.10 -17.08 -3.16
CA LEU A 264 -7.82 -16.76 -1.94
C LEU A 264 -7.94 -17.98 -1.03
N ILE A 265 -8.40 -19.12 -1.57
CA ILE A 265 -8.57 -20.36 -0.81
C ILE A 265 -7.21 -20.84 -0.28
N THR A 266 -6.18 -20.83 -1.12
CA THR A 266 -4.84 -21.28 -0.75
C THR A 266 -4.25 -20.41 0.37
N TRP A 267 -4.41 -19.08 0.30
CA TRP A 267 -3.93 -18.17 1.33
C TRP A 267 -4.70 -18.25 2.63
N ILE A 268 -6.03 -18.42 2.58
CA ILE A 268 -6.82 -18.69 3.79
C ILE A 268 -6.34 -19.98 4.44
N ALA A 269 -6.23 -21.06 3.66
CA ALA A 269 -5.77 -22.35 4.18
C ALA A 269 -4.36 -22.24 4.78
N PHE A 270 -3.45 -21.54 4.10
CA PHE A 270 -2.10 -21.32 4.58
C PHE A 270 -2.07 -20.60 5.93
N LEU A 271 -2.85 -19.52 6.09
CA LEU A 271 -2.97 -18.80 7.36
C LEU A 271 -3.52 -19.68 8.47
N LEU A 272 -4.58 -20.46 8.20
CA LEU A 272 -5.20 -21.34 9.18
C LEU A 272 -4.27 -22.48 9.61
N VAL A 273 -3.51 -23.04 8.67
CA VAL A 273 -2.49 -24.05 8.96
C VAL A 273 -1.40 -23.46 9.87
N PHE A 274 -0.89 -22.27 9.54
CA PHE A 274 0.09 -21.56 10.36
C PHE A 274 -0.42 -21.33 11.79
N TRP A 275 -1.66 -20.88 11.91
CA TRP A 275 -2.32 -20.69 13.20
C TRP A 275 -2.48 -22.00 13.96
N ALA A 276 -2.95 -23.07 13.31
CA ALA A 276 -3.15 -24.38 13.93
C ALA A 276 -1.85 -24.97 14.50
N PHE A 277 -0.73 -24.78 13.80
CA PHE A 277 0.59 -25.23 14.26
C PHE A 277 1.28 -24.22 15.21
N GLY A 278 0.65 -23.08 15.50
CA GLY A 278 1.23 -22.04 16.36
C GLY A 278 2.52 -21.43 15.80
N LEU A 279 2.73 -21.50 14.48
CA LEU A 279 3.93 -20.96 13.84
C LEU A 279 3.90 -19.43 13.91
N PRO A 280 4.92 -18.75 14.44
CA PRO A 280 4.90 -17.30 14.56
C PRO A 280 4.74 -16.64 13.18
N LEU A 281 3.81 -15.69 13.05
CA LEU A 281 3.62 -14.91 11.81
C LEU A 281 4.82 -13.99 11.51
N GLY A 282 5.65 -13.76 12.52
CA GLY A 282 6.81 -12.89 12.51
C GLY A 282 7.46 -12.87 13.90
N ILE A 283 8.53 -12.09 14.04
CA ILE A 283 9.18 -11.87 15.33
C ILE A 283 8.18 -11.17 16.26
N ASP A 284 7.91 -11.77 17.42
CA ASP A 284 6.96 -11.25 18.42
C ASP A 284 5.54 -11.01 17.88
N ALA A 285 5.06 -11.90 17.00
CA ALA A 285 3.74 -11.82 16.38
C ALA A 285 2.81 -12.94 16.89
N PRO A 286 2.22 -12.80 18.11
CA PRO A 286 1.28 -13.78 18.63
C PRO A 286 -0.01 -13.79 17.82
N TYR A 287 -0.78 -14.87 17.91
CA TYR A 287 -2.11 -14.94 17.29
C TYR A 287 -3.21 -14.32 18.15
N SER A 288 -3.03 -14.38 19.47
CA SER A 288 -4.00 -13.91 20.45
C SER A 288 -3.61 -12.57 21.05
N TYR A 289 -4.61 -11.76 21.37
CA TYR A 289 -4.48 -10.53 22.14
C TYR A 289 -5.13 -10.70 23.53
N PRO A 290 -4.44 -10.37 24.64
CA PRO A 290 -4.96 -10.53 25.99
C PRO A 290 -6.02 -9.47 26.38
#